data_AF-A0A8X8GEQ7-F1
#
_entry.id   AF-A0A8X8GEQ7-F1
#
_cell.length_a   1.000
_cell.length_b   1.000
_cell.length_c   1.000
_cell.angle_alpha   90.00
_cell.angle_beta   90.00
_cell.angle_gamma   90.00
#
_symmetry.space_group_name_H-M   'P 1'
#
loop_
_entity.id
_entity.type
_entity.pdbx_description
1 polymer ?
#
loop_
_entity_poly.entity_id
_entity_poly.type
_entity_poly.pdbx_seq_one_letter_code
_entity_poly.pdbx_strand_id
1 'polypeptide(L)'
;MNKALFTTCLLCLSTYSYSADKLPTIKVKGEQSEQNDPQHLTTRIQWVKFPQIHYQITELKDQERSAIIRVKANNAGEVTEADIQESTGIRALDQKLVDAVENAKVKPYSKNGKAIALVGYQTFTLTLENATDHVQRSKQCTYSFNSKNWNKQQLDKSVAFVYLKQPQLALDQSLLKNKDRTVKFKFKANKQGEITQVKLTKRSGINALDQQVLAAVEHASINVKRSYRTLWIYKQSSFNDEIQFKINECK
;
A
#
# COMPACT_ATOMS: atom_id res chain seq x y z
N MET A 1 24.80 95.32 -71.45
CA MET A 1 23.91 94.65 -72.42
C MET A 1 23.25 93.46 -71.74
N ASN A 2 21.91 93.44 -71.82
CA ASN A 2 20.98 92.30 -71.88
C ASN A 2 20.85 91.32 -70.69
N LYS A 3 19.85 91.66 -69.86
CA LYS A 3 18.76 90.83 -69.30
C LYS A 3 18.76 89.32 -69.61
N ALA A 4 18.52 88.51 -68.58
CA ALA A 4 17.37 87.60 -68.51
C ALA A 4 17.14 87.10 -67.07
N LEU A 5 15.90 87.27 -66.59
CA LEU A 5 15.34 86.70 -65.39
C LEU A 5 15.17 85.18 -65.52
N PHE A 6 15.37 84.44 -64.42
CA PHE A 6 14.53 83.28 -64.12
C PHE A 6 14.32 83.18 -62.61
N THR A 7 13.07 83.43 -62.23
CA THR A 7 12.50 83.32 -60.90
C THR A 7 12.08 81.87 -60.65
N THR A 8 12.65 81.20 -59.64
CA THR A 8 12.14 79.93 -59.13
C THR A 8 11.71 80.09 -57.68
N CYS A 9 10.39 80.01 -57.49
CA CYS A 9 9.68 80.08 -56.23
C CYS A 9 9.78 78.71 -55.54
N LEU A 10 10.53 78.62 -54.43
CA LEU A 10 10.54 77.44 -53.56
C LEU A 10 9.61 77.72 -52.38
N LEU A 11 8.42 77.12 -52.43
CA LEU A 11 7.43 77.15 -51.37
C LEU A 11 7.93 76.30 -50.19
N CYS A 12 8.24 76.97 -49.08
CA CYS A 12 8.45 76.34 -47.78
C CYS A 12 7.11 75.79 -47.27
N LEU A 13 6.90 74.48 -47.39
CA LEU A 13 5.81 73.78 -46.70
C LEU A 13 6.18 73.63 -45.22
N SER A 14 5.56 74.45 -44.38
CA SER A 14 5.51 74.27 -42.93
C SER A 14 4.71 73.01 -42.60
N THR A 15 5.39 71.90 -42.30
CA THR A 15 4.75 70.73 -41.71
C THR A 15 4.34 71.09 -40.28
N TYR A 16 3.04 71.28 -40.07
CA TYR A 16 2.43 71.31 -38.76
C TYR A 16 2.69 69.97 -38.06
N SER A 17 3.58 69.97 -37.06
CA SER A 17 3.71 68.85 -36.13
C SER A 17 2.44 68.80 -35.28
N TYR A 18 1.51 67.92 -35.63
CA TYR A 18 0.46 67.52 -34.70
C TYR A 18 1.15 66.78 -33.54
N SER A 19 1.18 67.42 -32.37
CA SER A 19 1.42 66.70 -31.12
C SER A 19 0.34 65.64 -30.99
N ALA A 20 0.71 64.37 -31.06
CA ALA A 20 -0.18 63.29 -30.66
C ALA A 20 -0.48 63.48 -29.16
N ASP A 21 -1.73 63.81 -28.84
CA ASP A 21 -2.23 63.77 -27.48
C ASP A 21 -1.92 62.39 -26.90
N LYS A 22 -1.15 62.36 -25.80
CA LYS A 22 -0.92 61.13 -25.04
C LYS A 22 -2.28 60.60 -24.59
N LEU A 23 -2.68 59.47 -25.17
CA LEU A 23 -3.78 58.65 -24.67
C LEU A 23 -3.64 58.50 -23.14
N PRO A 24 -4.74 58.60 -22.38
CA PRO A 24 -4.69 58.47 -20.93
C PRO A 24 -4.08 57.12 -20.59
N THR A 25 -2.92 57.16 -19.95
CA THR A 25 -2.32 55.95 -19.39
C THR A 25 -3.23 55.49 -18.26
N ILE A 26 -4.01 54.43 -18.50
CA ILE A 26 -4.72 53.73 -17.42
C ILE A 26 -3.62 53.18 -16.52
N LYS A 27 -3.37 53.85 -15.39
CA LYS A 27 -2.59 53.25 -14.31
C LYS A 27 -3.46 52.18 -13.69
N VAL A 28 -3.42 50.98 -14.28
CA VAL A 28 -3.89 49.78 -13.60
C VAL A 28 -2.96 49.63 -12.40
N LYS A 29 -3.44 50.06 -11.23
CA LYS A 29 -2.86 49.68 -9.95
C LYS A 29 -3.09 48.17 -9.88
N GLY A 30 -2.06 47.41 -10.25
CA GLY A 30 -2.09 45.97 -10.01
C GLY A 30 -2.31 45.76 -8.53
N GLU A 31 -3.50 45.32 -8.15
CA GLU A 31 -3.66 44.59 -6.91
C GLU A 31 -2.76 43.37 -7.05
N GLN A 32 -1.59 43.44 -6.42
CA GLN A 32 -0.78 42.28 -6.16
C GLN A 32 -1.60 41.41 -5.21
N SER A 33 -2.39 40.49 -5.80
CA SER A 33 -2.84 39.31 -5.07
C SER A 33 -1.60 38.66 -4.46
N GLU A 34 -1.64 38.34 -3.17
CA GLU A 34 -0.59 37.66 -2.40
C GLU A 34 -0.31 36.20 -2.87
N GLN A 35 -0.36 35.92 -4.16
CA GLN A 35 -0.18 34.60 -4.76
C GLN A 35 1.04 34.59 -5.68
N ASN A 36 2.23 34.48 -5.10
CA ASN A 36 3.40 33.97 -5.81
C ASN A 36 4.44 33.38 -4.85
N ASP A 37 3.99 32.71 -3.79
CA ASP A 37 4.91 31.85 -3.02
C ASP A 37 5.27 30.65 -3.91
N PRO A 38 6.56 30.37 -4.17
CA PRO A 38 6.98 29.35 -5.11
C PRO A 38 6.42 27.98 -4.70
N GLN A 39 5.61 27.36 -5.56
CA GLN A 39 5.07 26.03 -5.35
C GLN A 39 6.02 24.98 -5.94
N HIS A 40 6.29 23.91 -5.19
CA HIS A 40 7.03 22.76 -5.68
C HIS A 40 6.11 21.79 -6.42
N LEU A 41 6.34 21.59 -7.71
CA LEU A 41 5.58 20.63 -8.52
C LEU A 41 6.24 19.23 -8.48
N THR A 42 5.45 18.18 -8.23
CA THR A 42 5.97 16.80 -8.21
C THR A 42 4.96 15.78 -8.72
N THR A 43 5.44 14.69 -9.32
CA THR A 43 4.63 13.50 -9.62
C THR A 43 4.77 12.41 -8.56
N ARG A 44 5.61 12.64 -7.55
CA ARG A 44 5.83 11.71 -6.44
C ARG A 44 5.70 12.45 -5.12
N ILE A 45 4.51 12.38 -4.55
CA ILE A 45 4.21 12.95 -3.25
C ILE A 45 4.80 12.03 -2.17
N GLN A 46 5.52 12.62 -1.22
CA GLN A 46 5.97 11.92 -0.02
C GLN A 46 4.96 12.17 1.09
N TRP A 47 4.40 11.10 1.67
CA TRP A 47 3.37 11.20 2.71
C TRP A 47 3.98 11.03 4.11
N VAL A 48 3.58 11.90 5.04
CA VAL A 48 3.77 11.69 6.48
C VAL A 48 2.62 10.84 7.03
N LYS A 49 1.39 11.15 6.63
CA LYS A 49 0.19 10.36 6.87
C LYS A 49 -0.42 10.01 5.53
N PHE A 50 -0.36 8.74 5.15
CA PHE A 50 -0.91 8.27 3.88
C PHE A 50 -2.45 8.27 3.94
N PRO A 51 -3.14 8.74 2.88
CA PRO A 51 -4.61 8.71 2.80
C PRO A 51 -5.16 7.31 2.97
N GLN A 52 -6.11 7.13 3.89
CA GLN A 52 -6.75 5.84 4.15
C GLN A 52 -8.17 5.87 3.59
N ILE A 53 -8.39 5.14 2.50
CA ILE A 53 -9.72 4.97 1.90
C ILE A 53 -10.34 3.65 2.34
N HIS A 54 -11.63 3.68 2.68
CA HIS A 54 -12.41 2.49 3.00
C HIS A 54 -13.56 2.34 1.99
N TYR A 55 -13.62 1.18 1.33
CA TYR A 55 -14.62 0.86 0.32
C TYR A 55 -14.94 -0.63 0.34
N GLN A 56 -16.13 -1.01 -0.11
CA GLN A 56 -16.55 -2.41 -0.22
C GLN A 56 -16.38 -2.95 -1.65
N ILE A 57 -16.32 -4.28 -1.81
CA ILE A 57 -16.30 -4.93 -3.13
C ILE A 57 -17.50 -4.49 -4.00
N THR A 58 -18.69 -4.42 -3.40
CA THR A 58 -19.92 -4.04 -4.11
C THR A 58 -19.85 -2.63 -4.69
N GLU A 59 -19.13 -1.71 -4.03
CA GLU A 59 -18.94 -0.34 -4.50
C GLU A 59 -18.03 -0.29 -5.73
N LEU A 60 -17.16 -1.27 -5.93
CA LEU A 60 -16.31 -1.39 -7.12
C LEU A 60 -17.06 -1.91 -8.35
N LYS A 61 -18.28 -2.46 -8.18
CA LYS A 61 -19.03 -3.20 -9.20
C LYS A 61 -18.18 -4.32 -9.81
N ASP A 62 -17.52 -5.09 -8.93
CA ASP A 62 -16.70 -6.26 -9.27
C ASP A 62 -15.52 -5.98 -10.22
N GLN A 63 -15.08 -4.72 -10.33
CA GLN A 63 -13.98 -4.32 -11.19
C GLN A 63 -12.99 -3.44 -10.42
N GLU A 64 -11.69 -3.69 -10.59
CA GLU A 64 -10.65 -2.78 -10.12
C GLU A 64 -10.74 -1.42 -10.83
N ARG A 65 -10.44 -0.36 -10.10
CA ARG A 65 -10.57 1.02 -10.56
C ARG A 65 -9.35 1.84 -10.16
N SER A 66 -9.07 2.88 -10.92
CA SER A 66 -8.01 3.83 -10.58
C SER A 66 -8.48 5.27 -10.75
N ALA A 67 -7.88 6.17 -9.99
CA ALA A 67 -8.07 7.60 -10.14
C ALA A 67 -6.73 8.33 -10.00
N ILE A 68 -6.61 9.48 -10.65
CA ILE A 68 -5.48 10.41 -10.47
C ILE A 68 -6.02 11.65 -9.77
N ILE A 69 -5.38 12.01 -8.66
CA ILE A 69 -5.77 13.14 -7.83
C ILE A 69 -4.63 14.14 -7.81
N ARG A 70 -4.97 15.40 -8.07
CA ARG A 70 -4.09 16.53 -7.89
C ARG A 70 -4.21 17.01 -6.44
N VAL A 71 -3.10 17.09 -5.75
CA VAL A 71 -3.02 17.42 -4.33
C VAL A 71 -2.25 18.72 -4.16
N LYS A 72 -2.84 19.70 -3.50
CA LYS A 72 -2.16 20.92 -3.04
C LYS A 72 -1.97 20.82 -1.53
N ALA A 73 -0.76 21.12 -1.07
CA ALA A 73 -0.43 21.17 0.35
C ALA A 73 0.32 22.45 0.71
N ASN A 74 0.06 22.98 1.90
CA ASN A 74 0.74 24.16 2.41
C ASN A 74 2.19 23.86 2.85
N ASN A 75 2.92 24.88 3.31
CA ASN A 75 4.29 24.75 3.81
C ASN A 75 4.41 23.87 5.08
N ALA A 76 3.34 23.65 5.82
CA ALA A 76 3.27 22.72 6.95
C ALA A 76 2.97 21.26 6.52
N GLY A 77 2.68 21.05 5.23
CA GLY A 77 2.38 19.74 4.65
C GLY A 77 0.93 19.31 4.80
N GLU A 78 0.05 20.20 5.26
CA GLU A 78 -1.39 19.95 5.33
C GLU A 78 -1.98 20.07 3.93
N VAL A 79 -2.82 19.12 3.55
CA VAL A 79 -3.52 19.16 2.25
C VAL A 79 -4.60 20.22 2.33
N THR A 80 -4.55 21.19 1.42
CA THR A 80 -5.50 22.30 1.36
C THR A 80 -6.54 22.13 0.26
N GLU A 81 -6.27 21.29 -0.74
CA GLU A 81 -7.18 21.03 -1.86
C GLU A 81 -6.80 19.70 -2.53
N ALA A 82 -7.81 18.93 -2.93
CA ALA A 82 -7.68 17.67 -3.63
C ALA A 82 -8.67 17.59 -4.80
N ASP A 83 -8.16 17.51 -6.03
CA ASP A 83 -8.98 17.55 -7.25
C ASP A 83 -8.84 16.25 -8.05
N ILE A 84 -9.97 15.66 -8.45
CA ILE A 84 -9.99 14.53 -9.38
C ILE A 84 -9.55 14.99 -10.77
N GLN A 85 -8.47 14.40 -11.29
CA GLN A 85 -8.00 14.60 -12.67
C GLN A 85 -8.43 13.44 -13.58
N GLU A 86 -8.40 12.23 -13.05
CA GLU A 86 -8.96 11.03 -13.68
C GLU A 86 -9.84 10.32 -12.66
N SER A 87 -11.08 10.05 -13.04
CA SER A 87 -12.10 9.45 -12.18
C SER A 87 -12.03 7.92 -12.17
N THR A 88 -12.42 7.31 -11.06
CA THR A 88 -12.68 5.85 -10.98
C THR A 88 -13.87 5.39 -11.82
N GLY A 89 -14.64 6.33 -12.38
CA GLY A 89 -15.93 6.11 -13.03
C GLY A 89 -17.10 5.94 -12.04
N ILE A 90 -16.86 6.07 -10.73
CA ILE A 90 -17.91 6.09 -9.69
C ILE A 90 -17.71 7.30 -8.78
N ARG A 91 -18.66 8.23 -8.84
CA ARG A 91 -18.63 9.48 -8.07
C ARG A 91 -18.48 9.28 -6.57
N ALA A 92 -19.13 8.25 -6.01
CA ALA A 92 -19.03 7.95 -4.58
C ALA A 92 -17.62 7.52 -4.16
N LEU A 93 -16.90 6.77 -5.00
CA LEU A 93 -15.52 6.36 -4.73
C LEU A 93 -14.56 7.53 -4.89
N ASP A 94 -14.79 8.38 -5.90
CA ASP A 94 -14.02 9.60 -6.11
C ASP A 94 -14.12 10.54 -4.90
N GLN A 95 -15.33 10.72 -4.35
CA GLN A 95 -15.51 11.55 -3.16
C GLN A 95 -14.76 10.98 -1.95
N LYS A 96 -14.89 9.66 -1.70
CA LYS A 96 -14.15 9.01 -0.60
C LYS A 96 -12.63 9.17 -0.75
N LEU A 97 -12.13 9.15 -1.98
CA LEU A 97 -10.72 9.39 -2.28
C LEU A 97 -10.31 10.83 -1.95
N VAL A 98 -11.10 11.82 -2.40
CA VAL A 98 -10.89 13.23 -2.08
C VAL A 98 -10.87 13.44 -0.57
N ASP A 99 -11.90 12.96 0.15
CA ASP A 99 -11.99 13.06 1.61
C ASP A 99 -10.77 12.42 2.29
N ALA A 100 -10.33 11.25 1.82
CA ALA A 100 -9.16 10.56 2.38
C ALA A 100 -7.86 11.35 2.16
N VAL A 101 -7.72 12.02 1.03
CA VAL A 101 -6.54 12.84 0.68
C VAL A 101 -6.54 14.16 1.44
N GLU A 102 -7.68 14.82 1.61
CA GLU A 102 -7.80 16.02 2.43
C GLU A 102 -7.45 15.75 3.90
N ASN A 103 -7.77 14.55 4.40
CA ASN A 103 -7.40 14.10 5.76
C ASN A 103 -5.97 13.56 5.89
N ALA A 104 -5.17 13.57 4.82
CA ALA A 104 -3.80 13.08 4.79
C ALA A 104 -2.79 14.19 5.11
N LYS A 105 -1.50 13.83 5.20
CA LYS A 105 -0.42 14.80 5.43
C LYS A 105 0.78 14.50 4.56
N VAL A 106 1.24 15.51 3.83
CA VAL A 106 2.40 15.46 2.94
C VAL A 106 3.65 15.87 3.71
N LYS A 107 4.81 15.33 3.33
CA LYS A 107 6.10 15.81 3.79
C LYS A 107 6.46 17.09 3.02
N PRO A 108 6.60 18.26 3.69
CA PRO A 108 6.90 19.50 3.01
C PRO A 108 8.22 19.42 2.23
N TYR A 109 8.26 20.09 1.08
CA TYR A 109 9.51 20.28 0.34
C TYR A 109 10.26 21.49 0.91
N SER A 110 11.56 21.32 1.17
CA SER A 110 12.41 22.39 1.68
C SER A 110 13.33 22.91 0.58
N LYS A 111 13.29 24.23 0.34
CA LYS A 111 14.20 24.93 -0.56
C LYS A 111 14.95 25.98 0.26
N ASN A 112 16.29 25.88 0.28
CA ASN A 112 17.16 26.76 1.07
C ASN A 112 16.78 26.80 2.57
N GLY A 113 16.36 25.67 3.14
CA GLY A 113 15.96 25.57 4.55
C GLY A 113 14.55 26.08 4.87
N LYS A 114 13.83 26.67 3.90
CA LYS A 114 12.44 27.09 4.06
C LYS A 114 11.49 26.08 3.42
N ALA A 115 10.48 25.65 4.18
CA ALA A 115 9.40 24.83 3.64
C ALA A 115 8.51 25.66 2.71
N ILE A 116 8.18 25.11 1.54
CA ILE A 116 7.31 25.75 0.54
C ILE A 116 6.11 24.87 0.23
N ALA A 117 5.04 25.48 -0.26
CA ALA A 117 3.84 24.78 -0.69
C ALA A 117 4.15 23.78 -1.82
N LEU A 118 3.39 22.69 -1.88
CA LEU A 118 3.59 21.60 -2.84
C LEU A 118 2.31 21.37 -3.65
N VAL A 119 2.48 21.11 -4.93
CA VAL A 119 1.43 20.56 -5.80
C VAL A 119 1.94 19.27 -6.41
N GLY A 120 1.16 18.21 -6.33
CA GLY A 120 1.51 16.99 -7.04
C GLY A 120 0.33 16.16 -7.48
N TYR A 121 0.65 15.10 -8.20
CA TYR A 121 -0.33 14.13 -8.70
C TYR A 121 -0.07 12.78 -8.05
N GLN A 122 -1.13 12.11 -7.60
CA GLN A 122 -1.07 10.79 -7.02
C GLN A 122 -2.11 9.89 -7.68
N THR A 123 -1.66 8.73 -8.17
CA THR A 123 -2.54 7.68 -8.65
C THR A 123 -2.96 6.80 -7.48
N PHE A 124 -4.24 6.50 -7.39
CA PHE A 124 -4.81 5.54 -6.44
C PHE A 124 -5.42 4.38 -7.22
N THR A 125 -5.11 3.15 -6.80
CA THR A 125 -5.71 1.92 -7.37
C THR A 125 -6.54 1.27 -6.29
N LEU A 126 -7.83 1.09 -6.58
CA LEU A 126 -8.80 0.40 -5.75
C LEU A 126 -8.98 -1.02 -6.30
N THR A 127 -8.56 -1.99 -5.51
CA THR A 127 -8.51 -3.42 -5.89
C THR A 127 -9.48 -4.20 -5.02
N LEU A 128 -10.02 -5.30 -5.54
CA LEU A 128 -10.93 -6.17 -4.78
C LEU A 128 -10.30 -6.68 -3.47
N GLU A 129 -8.99 -6.95 -3.48
CA GLU A 129 -8.26 -7.48 -2.31
C GLU A 129 -8.16 -6.50 -1.14
N ASN A 130 -8.16 -5.19 -1.43
CA ASN A 130 -7.98 -4.12 -0.46
C ASN A 130 -9.33 -3.54 0.02
N ALA A 131 -10.46 -4.03 -0.51
CA ALA A 131 -11.78 -3.65 -0.04
C ALA A 131 -11.97 -4.06 1.43
N THR A 132 -12.60 -3.20 2.21
CA THR A 132 -12.75 -3.34 3.66
C THR A 132 -13.44 -4.64 4.05
N ASP A 133 -14.48 -5.03 3.32
CA ASP A 133 -15.24 -6.27 3.55
C ASP A 133 -14.42 -7.53 3.20
N HIS A 134 -13.59 -7.47 2.16
CA HIS A 134 -12.63 -8.52 1.85
C HIS A 134 -11.55 -8.64 2.94
N VAL A 135 -10.94 -7.51 3.33
CA VAL A 135 -9.92 -7.47 4.38
C VAL A 135 -10.50 -7.97 5.70
N GLN A 136 -11.72 -7.56 6.07
CA GLN A 136 -12.37 -7.99 7.30
C GLN A 136 -12.69 -9.49 7.28
N ARG A 137 -13.19 -10.03 6.15
CA ARG A 137 -13.39 -11.48 6.00
C ARG A 137 -12.07 -12.24 6.11
N SER A 138 -10.98 -11.72 5.52
CA SER A 138 -9.65 -12.34 5.62
C SER A 138 -9.08 -12.32 7.04
N LYS A 139 -9.44 -11.32 7.86
CA LYS A 139 -9.11 -11.27 9.30
C LYS A 139 -9.90 -12.28 10.13
N GLN A 140 -11.10 -12.64 9.69
CA GLN A 140 -11.90 -13.69 10.35
C GLN A 140 -11.45 -15.10 9.97
N CYS A 141 -10.77 -15.23 8.83
CA CYS A 141 -10.32 -16.48 8.24
C CYS A 141 -8.96 -16.89 8.82
N THR A 142 -9.00 -17.80 9.80
CA THR A 142 -7.83 -18.25 10.53
C THR A 142 -7.51 -19.72 10.24
N TYR A 143 -6.23 -20.09 10.30
CA TYR A 143 -5.79 -21.47 10.20
C TYR A 143 -5.33 -21.99 11.56
N SER A 144 -5.92 -23.10 11.98
CA SER A 144 -5.49 -23.88 13.14
C SER A 144 -4.42 -24.91 12.76
N PHE A 145 -3.82 -25.58 13.76
CA PHE A 145 -2.87 -26.66 13.54
C PHE A 145 -3.57 -27.92 13.03
N ASN A 146 -3.87 -27.96 11.73
CA ASN A 146 -4.54 -29.09 11.08
C ASN A 146 -3.53 -29.91 10.25
N SER A 147 -2.55 -30.50 10.94
CA SER A 147 -1.55 -31.34 10.27
C SER A 147 -2.14 -32.64 9.75
N LYS A 148 -1.45 -33.29 8.82
CA LYS A 148 -1.87 -34.57 8.26
C LYS A 148 -1.99 -35.65 9.33
N ASN A 149 -1.04 -35.72 10.26
CA ASN A 149 -1.11 -36.66 11.37
C ASN A 149 -2.26 -36.31 12.33
N TRP A 150 -2.44 -35.03 12.68
CA TRP A 150 -3.55 -34.57 13.52
C TRP A 150 -4.91 -34.89 12.92
N ASN A 151 -5.14 -34.54 11.66
CA ASN A 151 -6.41 -34.81 10.98
C ASN A 151 -6.71 -36.31 10.88
N LYS A 152 -5.68 -37.15 10.65
CA LYS A 152 -5.85 -38.61 10.69
C LYS A 152 -6.22 -39.11 12.08
N GLN A 153 -5.58 -38.56 13.12
CA GLN A 153 -5.90 -38.88 14.51
C GLN A 153 -7.35 -38.53 14.86
N GLN A 154 -7.88 -37.41 14.37
CA GLN A 154 -9.30 -37.03 14.59
C GLN A 154 -10.29 -37.94 13.86
N LEU A 155 -9.85 -38.67 12.84
CA LEU A 155 -10.66 -39.59 12.04
C LEU A 155 -10.48 -41.06 12.48
N ASP A 156 -9.91 -41.30 13.66
CA ASP A 156 -9.59 -42.62 14.20
C ASP A 156 -8.75 -43.51 13.26
N LYS A 157 -7.95 -42.89 12.40
CA LYS A 157 -7.05 -43.60 11.48
C LYS A 157 -5.71 -43.91 12.16
N SER A 158 -5.06 -44.97 11.71
CA SER A 158 -3.71 -45.32 12.17
C SER A 158 -2.71 -44.19 11.88
N VAL A 159 -1.98 -43.79 12.92
CA VAL A 159 -1.00 -42.70 12.92
C VAL A 159 0.33 -43.16 13.49
N ALA A 160 1.43 -42.53 13.04
CA ALA A 160 2.77 -42.86 13.49
C ALA A 160 3.02 -42.46 14.95
N PHE A 161 2.35 -41.40 15.41
CA PHE A 161 2.38 -40.89 16.77
C PHE A 161 1.05 -40.16 17.04
N VAL A 162 0.76 -39.87 18.31
CA VAL A 162 -0.49 -39.22 18.73
C VAL A 162 -0.15 -37.90 19.40
N TYR A 163 -0.71 -36.79 18.94
CA TYR A 163 -0.63 -35.51 19.67
C TYR A 163 -1.55 -35.57 20.89
N LEU A 164 -1.07 -35.13 22.05
CA LEU A 164 -1.87 -35.12 23.28
C LEU A 164 -2.99 -34.07 23.23
N LYS A 165 -2.71 -32.93 22.60
CA LYS A 165 -3.66 -31.85 22.33
C LYS A 165 -3.30 -31.18 21.01
N GLN A 166 -4.24 -30.46 20.40
CA GLN A 166 -3.94 -29.68 19.21
C GLN A 166 -2.90 -28.60 19.55
N PRO A 167 -1.76 -28.56 18.85
CA PRO A 167 -0.79 -27.48 19.01
C PRO A 167 -1.43 -26.13 18.72
N GLN A 168 -1.00 -25.10 19.45
CA GLN A 168 -1.55 -23.75 19.30
C GLN A 168 -0.95 -23.09 18.06
N LEU A 169 -1.81 -22.79 17.09
CA LEU A 169 -1.44 -22.10 15.85
C LEU A 169 -2.63 -21.22 15.46
N ALA A 170 -2.36 -19.93 15.25
CA ALA A 170 -3.32 -18.97 14.76
C ALA A 170 -2.66 -18.16 13.64
N LEU A 171 -2.97 -18.54 12.40
CA LEU A 171 -2.40 -17.92 11.20
C LEU A 171 -3.51 -17.21 10.42
N ASP A 172 -3.26 -15.97 10.02
CA ASP A 172 -4.16 -15.22 9.14
C ASP A 172 -3.99 -15.63 7.68
N GLN A 173 -5.08 -15.66 6.91
CA GLN A 173 -5.05 -15.95 5.48
C GLN A 173 -4.17 -15.00 4.66
N SER A 174 -4.06 -13.75 5.10
CA SER A 174 -3.19 -12.75 4.48
C SER A 174 -1.72 -13.21 4.37
N LEU A 175 -1.26 -14.06 5.31
CA LEU A 175 0.09 -14.63 5.29
C LEU A 175 0.33 -15.60 4.14
N LEU A 176 -0.72 -16.15 3.52
CA LEU A 176 -0.60 -17.06 2.39
C LEU A 176 -0.26 -16.33 1.07
N LYS A 177 -0.46 -14.99 1.01
CA LYS A 177 -0.26 -14.17 -0.20
C LYS A 177 -0.96 -14.78 -1.43
N ASN A 178 -2.25 -15.04 -1.30
CA ASN A 178 -3.14 -15.57 -2.35
C ASN A 178 -2.62 -16.85 -3.04
N LYS A 179 -1.88 -17.69 -2.29
CA LYS A 179 -1.38 -18.96 -2.80
C LYS A 179 -1.41 -20.03 -1.72
N ASP A 180 -1.83 -21.23 -2.07
CA ASP A 180 -1.74 -22.40 -1.20
C ASP A 180 -0.29 -22.66 -0.76
N ARG A 181 -0.11 -22.97 0.52
CA ARG A 181 1.20 -23.20 1.13
C ARG A 181 1.27 -24.58 1.77
N THR A 182 2.47 -25.14 1.81
CA THR A 182 2.72 -26.40 2.51
C THR A 182 3.98 -26.27 3.34
N VAL A 183 3.88 -26.65 4.60
CA VAL A 183 5.02 -26.78 5.50
C VAL A 183 5.19 -28.26 5.85
N LYS A 184 6.37 -28.80 5.62
CA LYS A 184 6.75 -30.15 6.08
C LYS A 184 7.82 -30.00 7.14
N PHE A 185 7.71 -30.79 8.20
CA PHE A 185 8.64 -30.73 9.30
C PHE A 185 8.95 -32.11 9.87
N LYS A 186 10.11 -32.19 10.50
CA LYS A 186 10.62 -33.35 11.22
C LYS A 186 10.94 -32.91 12.63
N PHE A 187 10.64 -33.74 13.61
CA PHE A 187 10.98 -33.46 15.00
C PHE A 187 11.48 -34.69 15.72
N LYS A 188 12.10 -34.46 16.87
CA LYS A 188 12.49 -35.50 17.83
C LYS A 188 11.74 -35.28 19.14
N ALA A 189 11.34 -36.37 19.77
CA ALA A 189 10.73 -36.35 21.09
C ALA A 189 11.51 -37.21 22.08
N ASN A 190 11.51 -36.79 23.34
CA ASN A 190 12.05 -37.57 24.45
C ASN A 190 11.06 -38.67 24.90
N LYS A 191 11.42 -39.39 25.96
CA LYS A 191 10.64 -40.51 26.49
C LYS A 191 9.32 -40.10 27.18
N GLN A 192 9.20 -38.82 27.55
CA GLN A 192 7.99 -38.19 28.08
C GLN A 192 7.08 -37.66 26.96
N GLY A 193 7.55 -37.67 25.71
CA GLY A 193 6.79 -37.14 24.59
C GLY A 193 6.93 -35.64 24.37
N GLU A 194 7.88 -35.01 25.06
CA GLU A 194 8.23 -33.60 24.85
C GLU A 194 9.11 -33.48 23.61
N ILE A 195 8.86 -32.46 22.81
CA ILE A 195 9.60 -32.22 21.58
C ILE A 195 10.90 -31.48 21.91
N THR A 196 12.03 -32.06 21.52
CA THR A 196 13.37 -31.56 21.87
C THR A 196 14.08 -30.89 20.70
N GLN A 197 13.64 -31.17 19.47
CA GLN A 197 14.24 -30.63 18.27
C GLN A 197 13.19 -30.61 17.16
N VAL A 198 13.07 -29.49 16.46
CA VAL A 198 12.22 -29.34 15.28
C VAL A 198 13.05 -28.82 14.11
N LYS A 199 12.76 -29.33 12.90
CA LYS A 199 13.37 -28.87 11.66
C LYS A 199 12.32 -28.85 10.56
N LEU A 200 12.23 -27.72 9.85
CA LEU A 200 11.46 -27.66 8.60
C LEU A 200 12.20 -28.41 7.49
N THR A 201 11.52 -29.35 6.85
CA THR A 201 12.01 -30.10 5.69
C THR A 201 11.49 -29.52 4.38
N LYS A 202 10.35 -28.82 4.42
CA LYS A 202 9.84 -27.97 3.33
C LYS A 202 9.25 -26.70 3.93
N ARG A 203 9.66 -25.55 3.41
CA ARG A 203 9.18 -24.22 3.80
C ARG A 203 7.98 -23.80 2.94
N SER A 204 7.12 -22.95 3.50
CA SER A 204 5.98 -22.33 2.79
C SER A 204 6.41 -21.27 1.76
N GLY A 205 7.61 -20.71 1.95
CA GLY A 205 8.07 -19.51 1.23
C GLY A 205 7.73 -18.20 1.95
N ILE A 206 7.10 -18.27 3.13
CA ILE A 206 6.77 -17.11 3.99
C ILE A 206 7.39 -17.35 5.37
N ASN A 207 8.38 -16.54 5.75
CA ASN A 207 9.14 -16.76 6.98
C ASN A 207 8.25 -16.69 8.23
N ALA A 208 7.35 -15.69 8.32
CA ALA A 208 6.44 -15.55 9.46
C ALA A 208 5.58 -16.81 9.68
N LEU A 209 5.02 -17.38 8.60
CA LEU A 209 4.24 -18.62 8.65
C LEU A 209 5.10 -19.80 9.12
N ASP A 210 6.30 -19.95 8.53
CA ASP A 210 7.24 -21.02 8.89
C ASP A 210 7.62 -20.98 10.38
N GLN A 211 7.89 -19.79 10.94
CA GLN A 211 8.24 -19.63 12.35
C GLN A 211 7.08 -19.97 13.28
N GLN A 212 5.86 -19.56 12.94
CA GLN A 212 4.68 -19.89 13.75
C GLN A 212 4.41 -21.40 13.78
N VAL A 213 4.57 -22.09 12.63
CA VAL A 213 4.46 -23.56 12.60
C VAL A 213 5.55 -24.19 13.45
N LEU A 214 6.80 -23.72 13.32
CA LEU A 214 7.92 -24.24 14.10
C LEU A 214 7.69 -24.07 15.61
N ALA A 215 7.30 -22.88 16.06
CA ALA A 215 6.97 -22.60 17.45
C ALA A 215 5.79 -23.45 17.95
N ALA A 216 4.74 -23.63 17.15
CA ALA A 216 3.61 -24.47 17.51
C ALA A 216 4.04 -25.94 17.74
N VAL A 217 4.93 -26.46 16.89
CA VAL A 217 5.46 -27.83 17.02
C VAL A 217 6.40 -27.94 18.22
N GLU A 218 7.27 -26.95 18.48
CA GLU A 218 8.21 -27.00 19.60
C GLU A 218 7.52 -27.09 20.96
N HIS A 219 6.38 -26.41 21.13
CA HIS A 219 5.59 -26.43 22.37
C HIS A 219 4.56 -27.58 22.42
N ALA A 220 4.53 -28.45 21.41
CA ALA A 220 3.61 -29.58 21.40
C ALA A 220 4.14 -30.78 22.20
N SER A 221 3.22 -31.69 22.54
CA SER A 221 3.55 -32.94 23.23
C SER A 221 2.82 -34.11 22.57
N ILE A 222 3.48 -35.26 22.52
CA ILE A 222 2.99 -36.45 21.84
C ILE A 222 3.04 -37.70 22.73
N ASN A 223 2.23 -38.70 22.43
CA ASN A 223 2.39 -40.04 22.98
C ASN A 223 3.34 -40.86 22.10
N VAL A 224 4.43 -41.34 22.70
CA VAL A 224 5.42 -42.20 22.06
C VAL A 224 5.11 -43.67 22.40
N LYS A 225 4.56 -44.42 21.44
CA LYS A 225 4.35 -45.88 21.60
C LYS A 225 5.71 -46.57 21.73
N ARG A 226 5.99 -47.17 22.89
CA ARG A 226 7.21 -47.93 23.14
C ARG A 226 7.07 -49.36 22.62
N SER A 227 8.02 -49.81 21.82
CA SER A 227 8.21 -51.23 21.50
C SER A 227 9.38 -51.79 22.31
N TYR A 228 9.36 -53.10 22.63
CA TYR A 228 10.47 -53.79 23.29
C TYR A 228 11.81 -53.65 22.56
N ARG A 229 11.80 -53.36 21.25
CA ARG A 229 13.00 -53.11 20.43
C ARG A 229 13.57 -51.69 20.58
N THR A 230 12.90 -50.81 21.30
CA THR A 230 13.28 -49.39 21.53
C THR A 230 13.63 -49.09 23.00
N LEU A 231 13.93 -50.11 23.79
CA LEU A 231 14.26 -50.02 25.23
C LEU A 231 15.59 -49.30 25.56
N TRP A 232 16.33 -48.80 24.57
CA TRP A 232 17.49 -47.95 24.80
C TRP A 232 17.04 -46.60 25.39
N ILE A 233 17.26 -46.43 26.69
CA ILE A 233 16.71 -45.38 27.56
C ILE A 233 16.97 -43.94 27.05
N TYR A 234 18.01 -43.76 26.23
CA TYR A 234 18.51 -42.45 25.79
C TYR A 234 18.16 -42.09 24.34
N LYS A 235 17.56 -42.99 23.56
CA LYS A 235 17.35 -42.75 22.13
C LYS A 235 16.08 -41.93 21.89
N GLN A 236 16.24 -40.68 21.45
CA GLN A 236 15.13 -39.85 20.99
C GLN A 236 14.44 -40.50 19.78
N SER A 237 13.10 -40.49 19.80
CA SER A 237 12.30 -40.95 18.66
C SER A 237 12.12 -39.82 17.66
N SER A 238 12.15 -40.12 16.36
CA SER A 238 12.04 -39.11 15.31
C SER A 238 10.82 -39.32 14.43
N PHE A 239 10.09 -38.24 14.18
CA PHE A 239 8.81 -38.24 13.49
C PHE A 239 8.77 -37.16 12.41
N ASN A 240 7.90 -37.33 11.42
CA ASN A 240 7.65 -36.36 10.36
C ASN A 240 6.15 -36.06 10.28
N ASP A 241 5.82 -34.83 9.92
CA ASP A 241 4.44 -34.42 9.64
C ASP A 241 4.40 -33.25 8.66
N GLU A 242 3.22 -32.92 8.16
CA GLU A 242 2.99 -31.84 7.22
C GLU A 242 1.67 -31.11 7.48
N ILE A 243 1.65 -29.80 7.22
CA ILE A 243 0.43 -28.98 7.21
C ILE A 243 0.29 -28.38 5.82
N GLN A 244 -0.92 -28.46 5.26
CA GLN A 244 -1.30 -27.78 4.03
C GLN A 244 -2.25 -26.63 4.39
N PHE A 245 -1.90 -25.43 3.97
CA PHE A 245 -2.71 -24.23 4.13
C PHE A 245 -3.30 -23.89 2.77
N LYS A 246 -4.55 -24.27 2.52
CA LYS A 246 -5.25 -23.93 1.29
C LYS A 246 -6.10 -22.68 1.50
N ILE A 247 -6.07 -21.76 0.53
CA ILE A 247 -6.78 -20.47 0.62
C ILE A 247 -8.25 -20.65 0.99
N ASN A 248 -8.88 -21.72 0.52
CA ASN A 248 -10.32 -21.99 0.67
C ASN A 248 -10.67 -22.88 1.87
N GLU A 249 -9.70 -23.23 2.74
CA GLU A 249 -9.90 -24.16 3.86
C GLU A 249 -9.69 -23.49 5.24
N CYS A 250 -9.64 -22.17 5.31
CA CYS A 250 -9.65 -21.48 6.59
C CYS A 250 -11.01 -21.57 7.28
N LYS A 251 -11.01 -21.33 8.60
CA LYS A 251 -12.21 -21.30 9.43
C LYS A 251 -12.46 -19.90 9.95
#